data_AF-A0A820GUW9-F1
#
_entry.id   AF-A0A820GUW9-F1
#
_cell.length_a   1.000
_cell.length_b   1.000
_cell.length_c   1.000
_cell.angle_alpha   90.00
_cell.angle_beta   90.00
_cell.angle_gamma   90.00
#
_symmetry.space_group_name_H-M   'P 1'
#
loop_
_entity.id
_entity.type
_entity.pdbx_description
1 polymer ?
#
loop_
_entity_poly.entity_id
_entity_poly.type
_entity_poly.pdbx_seq_one_letter_code
_entity_poly.pdbx_strand_id
1 'polypeptide(L)'
;MATGTPATNSHSGKHRLEPEIEKYRLEFNWTKILDKLKSAKVSEYVKFLEGEAQLEYYLQQYPLTDYRGSIRSFESQCLLAKLYYAQSRYDECLTYVNLAINSIPNDINRQPNRSSLLLAEIYALNGLLLEKKNENLF
;
A
#
# COMPACT_ATOMS: atom_id res chain seq x y z
N MET A 1 -47.32 -24.38 -30.73
CA MET A 1 -46.63 -24.88 -29.51
C MET A 1 -45.14 -24.70 -29.75
N ALA A 2 -44.55 -23.65 -29.17
CA ALA A 2 -43.61 -23.73 -28.03
C ALA A 2 -42.27 -24.39 -28.44
N THR A 3 -41.08 -23.80 -28.29
CA THR A 3 -40.60 -22.68 -27.46
C THR A 3 -39.21 -22.27 -27.96
N GLY A 4 -38.90 -20.98 -27.89
CA GLY A 4 -37.54 -20.47 -28.10
C GLY A 4 -36.59 -20.90 -26.98
N THR A 5 -35.37 -21.23 -27.36
CA THR A 5 -34.21 -21.32 -26.46
C THR A 5 -33.64 -19.93 -26.20
N PRO A 6 -33.58 -19.44 -24.94
CA PRO A 6 -32.77 -18.27 -24.63
C PRO A 6 -31.33 -18.69 -24.41
N ALA A 7 -30.42 -17.96 -25.06
CA ALA A 7 -28.99 -18.02 -24.83
C ALA A 7 -28.66 -17.77 -23.35
N THR A 8 -27.84 -18.64 -22.76
CA THR A 8 -27.36 -18.51 -21.39
C THR A 8 -26.39 -17.33 -21.28
N ASN A 9 -26.85 -16.24 -20.68
CA ASN A 9 -26.07 -15.04 -20.45
C ASN A 9 -25.11 -15.24 -19.27
N SER A 10 -23.83 -15.49 -19.55
CA SER A 10 -22.78 -15.75 -18.56
C SER A 10 -22.15 -14.48 -17.98
N HIS A 11 -22.95 -13.54 -17.48
CA HIS A 11 -22.47 -12.24 -16.96
C HIS A 11 -22.78 -11.99 -15.46
N SER A 12 -23.34 -12.94 -14.72
CA SER A 12 -24.00 -12.67 -13.43
C SER A 12 -23.09 -12.59 -12.18
N GLY A 13 -21.79 -12.84 -12.28
CA GLY A 13 -20.90 -12.90 -11.11
C GLY A 13 -20.10 -11.63 -10.79
N LYS A 14 -19.76 -10.82 -11.80
CA LYS A 14 -18.86 -9.65 -11.62
C LYS A 14 -19.59 -8.39 -11.14
N HIS A 15 -20.86 -8.21 -11.53
CA HIS A 15 -21.60 -6.96 -11.27
C HIS A 15 -22.20 -6.81 -9.87
N ARG A 16 -22.18 -7.84 -9.01
CA ARG A 16 -22.95 -7.81 -7.75
C ARG A 16 -22.18 -7.25 -6.55
N LEU A 17 -20.85 -7.23 -6.60
CA LEU A 17 -20.02 -6.73 -5.49
C LEU A 17 -19.71 -5.24 -5.60
N GLU A 18 -19.47 -4.74 -6.81
CA GLU A 18 -18.96 -3.38 -7.06
C GLU A 18 -19.80 -2.25 -6.42
N PRO A 19 -21.14 -2.22 -6.53
CA PRO A 19 -21.91 -1.08 -5.99
C PRO A 19 -21.82 -0.97 -4.46
N GLU A 20 -21.79 -2.11 -3.77
CA GLU A 20 -21.71 -2.15 -2.31
C GLU A 20 -20.28 -1.93 -1.82
N ILE A 21 -19.28 -2.44 -2.54
CA ILE A 21 -17.87 -2.16 -2.25
C ILE A 21 -17.59 -0.66 -2.38
N GLU A 22 -18.06 -0.04 -3.46
CA GLU A 22 -17.87 1.41 -3.68
C GLU A 22 -18.59 2.25 -2.63
N LYS A 23 -19.82 1.87 -2.25
CA LYS A 23 -20.50 2.50 -1.12
C LYS A 23 -19.65 2.46 0.15
N TYR A 24 -19.10 1.30 0.50
CA TYR A 24 -18.30 1.18 1.72
C TYR A 24 -16.94 1.89 1.63
N ARG A 25 -16.36 2.02 0.43
CA ARG A 25 -15.17 2.86 0.20
C ARG A 25 -15.46 4.33 0.50
N LEU A 26 -16.56 4.86 -0.02
CA LEU A 26 -16.99 6.25 0.23
C LEU A 26 -17.33 6.52 1.70
N GLU A 27 -17.84 5.50 2.41
CA GLU A 27 -18.11 5.56 3.85
C GLU A 27 -16.85 5.31 4.72
N PHE A 28 -15.67 5.05 4.12
CA PHE A 28 -14.45 4.62 4.82
C PHE A 28 -14.69 3.43 5.76
N ASN A 29 -15.55 2.50 5.34
CA ASN A 29 -15.98 1.35 6.14
C ASN A 29 -15.28 0.07 5.69
N TRP A 30 -13.96 0.05 5.87
CA TRP A 30 -13.08 -1.02 5.37
C TRP A 30 -13.34 -2.38 6.01
N THR A 31 -13.82 -2.42 7.26
CA THR A 31 -14.18 -3.68 7.93
C THR A 31 -15.34 -4.39 7.25
N LYS A 32 -16.38 -3.66 6.82
CA LYS A 32 -17.49 -4.24 6.05
C LYS A 32 -17.04 -4.77 4.69
N ILE A 33 -16.08 -4.11 4.04
CA ILE A 33 -15.47 -4.62 2.81
C ILE A 33 -14.79 -5.97 3.11
N LEU A 34 -13.93 -6.03 4.12
CA LEU A 34 -13.24 -7.26 4.51
C LEU A 34 -14.20 -8.41 4.85
N ASP A 35 -15.26 -8.14 5.62
CA ASP A 35 -16.26 -9.15 5.96
C ASP A 35 -16.98 -9.70 4.72
N LYS A 36 -17.22 -8.85 3.73
CA LYS A 36 -17.88 -9.22 2.49
C LYS A 36 -16.99 -10.06 1.58
N LEU A 37 -15.69 -9.76 1.55
CA LEU A 37 -14.70 -10.48 0.75
C LEU A 37 -14.45 -11.90 1.27
N LYS A 38 -14.62 -12.16 2.58
CA LYS A 38 -14.47 -13.52 3.17
C LYS A 38 -15.32 -14.59 2.49
N SER A 39 -16.50 -14.23 1.99
CA SER A 39 -17.42 -15.15 1.31
C SER A 39 -17.38 -15.03 -0.22
N ALA A 40 -16.57 -14.12 -0.76
CA ALA A 40 -16.45 -13.91 -2.19
C ALA A 40 -15.63 -15.03 -2.85
N LYS A 41 -15.93 -15.33 -4.11
CA LYS A 41 -15.12 -16.26 -4.90
C LYS A 41 -13.73 -15.65 -5.10
N VAL A 42 -12.70 -16.37 -4.66
CA VAL A 42 -11.31 -15.97 -4.83
C VAL A 42 -11.03 -15.65 -6.30
N SER A 43 -10.54 -14.44 -6.54
CA SER A 43 -10.14 -13.91 -7.84
C SER A 43 -9.06 -12.84 -7.62
N GLU A 44 -8.34 -12.46 -8.67
CA GLU A 44 -7.35 -11.38 -8.59
C GLU A 44 -7.98 -10.06 -8.11
N TYR A 45 -9.20 -9.77 -8.56
CA TYR A 45 -9.95 -8.60 -8.12
C TYR A 45 -10.30 -8.66 -6.62
N VAL A 46 -10.74 -9.81 -6.11
CA VAL A 46 -11.00 -9.99 -4.66
C VAL A 46 -9.72 -9.82 -3.85
N LYS A 47 -8.59 -10.39 -4.30
CA LYS A 47 -7.29 -10.21 -3.64
C LYS A 47 -6.83 -8.76 -3.62
N PHE A 48 -7.07 -8.02 -4.71
CA PHE A 48 -6.81 -6.58 -4.77
C PHE A 48 -7.65 -5.82 -3.74
N LEU A 49 -8.96 -6.08 -3.69
CA LEU A 49 -9.85 -5.44 -2.72
C LEU A 49 -9.49 -5.80 -1.27
N GLU A 50 -9.05 -7.03 -1.01
CA GLU A 50 -8.56 -7.43 0.32
C GLU A 50 -7.31 -6.63 0.70
N GLY A 51 -6.34 -6.51 -0.20
CA GLY A 51 -5.12 -5.73 0.04
C GLY A 51 -5.41 -4.25 0.27
N GLU A 52 -6.27 -3.65 -0.55
CA GLU A 52 -6.70 -2.25 -0.41
C GLU A 52 -7.41 -2.04 0.94
N ALA A 53 -8.43 -2.84 1.25
CA ALA A 53 -9.21 -2.67 2.47
C ALA A 53 -8.38 -2.93 3.74
N GLN A 54 -7.43 -3.87 3.71
CA GLN A 54 -6.49 -4.08 4.81
C GLN A 54 -5.58 -2.87 5.01
N LEU A 55 -5.04 -2.32 3.92
CA LEU A 55 -4.18 -1.14 3.97
C LEU A 55 -4.94 0.08 4.49
N GLU A 56 -6.09 0.39 3.91
CA GLU A 56 -6.89 1.55 4.28
C GLU A 56 -7.45 1.45 5.70
N TYR A 57 -7.88 0.25 6.12
CA TYR A 57 -8.26 0.01 7.52
C TYR A 57 -7.12 0.33 8.47
N TYR A 58 -5.90 -0.14 8.14
CA TYR A 58 -4.73 0.12 8.95
C TYR A 58 -4.38 1.61 8.98
N LEU A 59 -4.41 2.30 7.84
CA LEU A 59 -4.15 3.74 7.75
C LEU A 59 -5.21 4.56 8.49
N GLN A 60 -6.47 4.11 8.55
CA GLN A 60 -7.52 4.76 9.32
C GLN A 60 -7.28 4.64 10.84
N GLN A 61 -6.79 3.49 11.31
CA GLN A 61 -6.43 3.28 12.72
C GLN A 61 -5.14 4.01 13.10
N TYR A 62 -4.24 4.17 12.14
CA TYR A 62 -2.93 4.78 12.32
C TYR A 62 -2.67 5.85 11.24
N PRO A 63 -3.35 7.02 11.31
CA PRO A 63 -3.18 8.08 10.33
C PRO A 63 -1.71 8.49 10.21
N LEU A 64 -1.19 8.56 8.98
CA LEU A 64 0.19 8.96 8.68
C LEU A 64 0.49 10.42 9.04
N THR A 65 -0.53 11.18 9.44
CA THR A 65 -0.46 12.61 9.70
C THR A 65 0.06 13.00 11.08
N ASP A 66 0.18 12.07 12.05
CA ASP A 66 0.57 12.48 13.41
C ASP A 66 1.44 11.47 14.19
N TYR A 67 2.46 10.91 13.54
CA TYR A 67 3.42 10.03 14.22
C TYR A 67 4.86 10.31 13.80
N ARG A 68 5.39 11.47 14.19
CA ARG A 68 6.84 11.67 14.24
C ARG A 68 7.41 10.72 15.29
N GLY A 69 8.20 9.73 14.86
CA GLY A 69 8.96 8.82 15.74
C GLY A 69 8.37 7.43 15.99
N SER A 70 7.28 7.03 15.34
CA SER A 70 6.82 5.62 15.40
C SER A 70 7.48 4.76 14.33
N ILE A 71 7.83 3.53 14.70
CA ILE A 71 8.41 2.51 13.82
C ILE A 71 7.56 2.30 12.57
N ARG A 72 6.23 2.31 12.70
CA ARG A 72 5.33 2.12 11.55
C ARG A 72 5.38 3.28 10.56
N SER A 73 5.57 4.51 11.05
CA SER A 73 5.75 5.70 10.21
C SER A 73 7.06 5.59 9.44
N PHE A 74 8.14 5.25 10.14
CA PHE A 74 9.46 5.01 9.55
C PHE A 74 9.43 3.90 8.48
N GLU A 75 8.84 2.73 8.77
CA GLU A 75 8.76 1.62 7.84
C GLU A 75 7.95 1.98 6.58
N SER A 76 6.83 2.69 6.75
CA SER A 76 6.00 3.14 5.62
C SER A 76 6.76 4.09 4.70
N GLN A 77 7.51 5.04 5.28
CA GLN A 77 8.35 5.96 4.51
C GLN A 77 9.48 5.23 3.78
N CYS A 78 10.11 4.24 4.41
CA CYS A 78 11.13 3.40 3.77
C CYS A 78 10.56 2.63 2.58
N LEU A 79 9.38 2.04 2.72
CA LEU A 79 8.72 1.28 1.65
C LEU A 79 8.32 2.18 0.47
N LEU A 80 7.77 3.38 0.75
CA LEU A 80 7.44 4.36 -0.28
C LEU A 80 8.69 4.84 -1.02
N ALA A 81 9.78 5.13 -0.31
CA ALA A 81 11.05 5.50 -0.93
C ALA A 81 11.53 4.42 -1.91
N LYS A 82 11.52 3.14 -1.51
CA LYS A 82 11.91 2.01 -2.38
C LYS A 82 11.01 1.89 -3.61
N LEU A 83 9.70 2.10 -3.47
CA LEU A 83 8.76 2.10 -4.59
C LEU A 83 9.08 3.21 -5.59
N TYR A 84 9.28 4.44 -5.13
CA TYR A 84 9.63 5.56 -6.00
C TYR A 84 10.98 5.36 -6.69
N TYR A 85 11.97 4.80 -5.99
CA TYR A 85 13.24 4.44 -6.60
C TYR A 85 13.07 3.43 -7.74
N ALA A 86 12.28 2.37 -7.52
CA ALA A 86 11.98 1.37 -8.55
C ALA A 86 11.24 1.97 -9.76
N GLN A 87 10.43 3.02 -9.53
CA GLN A 87 9.76 3.79 -10.58
C GLN A 87 10.65 4.83 -11.26
N SER A 88 11.94 4.94 -10.90
CA SER A 88 12.85 6.00 -11.35
C SER A 88 12.39 7.43 -11.02
N ARG A 89 11.51 7.57 -10.01
CA ARG A 89 11.01 8.85 -9.49
C ARG A 89 11.91 9.31 -8.36
N TYR A 90 13.11 9.77 -8.72
CA TYR A 90 14.20 10.00 -7.76
C TYR A 90 13.96 11.18 -6.82
N ASP A 91 13.26 12.23 -7.25
CA ASP A 91 12.97 13.40 -6.42
C ASP A 91 11.96 13.08 -5.30
N GLU A 92 10.90 12.35 -5.64
CA GLU A 92 9.93 11.85 -4.67
C GLU A 92 10.58 10.81 -3.76
N CYS A 93 11.41 9.92 -4.32
CA CYS A 93 12.19 8.98 -3.53
C CYS A 93 13.04 9.70 -2.47
N LEU A 94 13.82 10.71 -2.87
CA LEU A 94 14.67 11.49 -1.96
C LEU A 94 13.85 12.18 -0.87
N THR A 95 12.66 12.68 -1.21
CA THR A 95 11.73 13.26 -0.23
C THR A 95 11.40 12.26 0.88
N TYR A 96 11.01 11.04 0.52
CA TYR A 96 10.66 10.01 1.50
C TYR A 96 11.87 9.43 2.24
N VAL A 97 13.04 9.37 1.60
CA VAL A 97 14.31 9.04 2.28
C VAL A 97 14.60 10.05 3.38
N ASN A 98 14.50 11.35 3.09
CA ASN A 98 14.72 12.41 4.08
C ASN A 98 13.70 12.35 5.22
N LEU A 99 12.42 12.07 4.92
CA LEU A 99 11.40 11.89 5.95
C LEU A 99 11.72 10.69 6.86
N ALA A 100 12.15 9.57 6.29
CA ALA A 100 12.54 8.37 7.04
C ALA A 100 13.72 8.64 7.96
N ILE A 101 14.78 9.28 7.45
CA ILE A 101 15.97 9.62 8.25
C ILE A 101 15.62 10.59 9.38
N ASN A 102 14.78 11.59 9.12
CA ASN A 102 14.36 12.57 10.12
C ASN A 102 13.35 12.03 11.14
N SER A 103 12.85 10.80 10.97
CA SER A 103 11.85 10.21 11.85
C SER A 103 12.24 8.80 12.35
N ILE A 104 13.55 8.50 12.36
CA ILE A 104 14.07 7.25 12.91
C ILE A 104 13.60 7.08 14.37
N PRO A 105 12.92 5.98 14.72
CA PRO A 105 12.51 5.69 16.08
C PRO A 105 13.71 5.41 16.99
N ASN A 106 13.70 5.97 18.20
CA ASN A 106 14.78 5.78 19.19
C ASN A 106 15.01 4.31 19.57
N ASP A 107 13.94 3.50 19.56
CA ASP A 107 14.01 2.08 19.91
C ASP A 107 14.20 1.15 18.71
N ILE A 108 14.53 1.65 17.51
CA ILE A 108 14.63 0.82 16.29
C ILE A 108 15.57 -0.38 16.42
N ASN A 109 16.62 -0.26 17.24
CA ASN A 109 17.61 -1.31 17.50
C ASN A 109 17.15 -2.36 18.54
N ARG A 110 16.02 -2.12 19.22
CA ARG A 110 15.43 -3.04 20.22
C ARG A 110 14.26 -3.86 19.64
N GLN A 111 14.01 -3.72 18.35
CA GLN A 111 12.77 -4.12 17.68
C GLN A 111 13.08 -5.21 16.62
N PRO A 112 12.08 -5.82 15.96
CA PRO A 112 12.29 -6.99 15.10
C PRO A 112 13.30 -6.71 13.99
N ASN A 113 14.03 -7.75 13.57
CA ASN A 113 15.09 -7.67 12.55
C ASN A 113 14.71 -6.86 11.30
N ARG A 114 13.42 -6.80 10.93
CA ARG A 114 12.92 -6.08 9.75
C ARG A 114 13.16 -4.57 9.80
N SER A 115 12.89 -3.88 10.91
CA SER A 115 13.01 -2.41 10.96
C SER A 115 14.48 -1.97 10.92
N SER A 116 15.37 -2.74 11.56
CA SER A 116 16.82 -2.54 11.47
C SER A 116 17.36 -2.76 10.04
N LEU A 117 16.82 -3.73 9.30
CA LEU A 117 17.15 -3.90 7.88
C LEU A 117 16.67 -2.72 7.04
N LEU A 118 15.44 -2.23 7.27
CA LEU A 118 14.92 -1.05 6.57
C LEU A 118 15.78 0.21 6.84
N LEU A 119 16.34 0.33 8.04
CA LEU A 119 17.33 1.38 8.36
C LEU A 119 18.62 1.24 7.56
N ALA A 120 19.18 0.04 7.44
CA ALA A 120 20.35 -0.16 6.60
C ALA A 120 20.03 0.15 5.12
N GLU A 121 18.88 -0.31 4.65
CA GLU A 121 18.43 -0.08 3.27
C GLU A 121 18.19 1.40 2.97
N ILE A 122 17.63 2.19 3.89
CA ILE A 122 17.36 3.61 3.63
C ILE A 122 18.64 4.44 3.49
N TYR A 123 19.67 4.12 4.28
CA TYR A 123 20.98 4.77 4.14
C TYR A 123 21.68 4.35 2.84
N ALA A 124 21.57 3.08 2.44
CA ALA A 124 22.08 2.62 1.15
C ALA A 124 21.37 3.32 -0.01
N LEU A 125 20.03 3.44 0.05
CA LEU A 125 19.22 4.12 -0.94
C LEU A 125 19.58 5.60 -1.07
N ASN A 126 19.86 6.27 0.07
CA ASN A 126 20.35 7.65 0.07
C ASN A 126 21.69 7.78 -0.68
N GLY A 127 22.63 6.85 -0.45
CA GLY A 127 23.90 6.81 -1.19
C GLY A 127 23.69 6.68 -2.70
N LEU A 128 22.86 5.72 -3.12
CA LEU A 128 22.54 5.50 -4.53
C LEU A 128 21.89 6.73 -5.20
N LEU A 129 21.04 7.47 -4.47
CA LEU A 129 20.44 8.71 -4.97
C LEU A 129 21.47 9.83 -5.14
N LEU A 130 22.43 9.94 -4.21
CA LEU A 130 23.51 10.93 -4.30
C LEU A 130 24.44 10.62 -5.47
N GLU A 131 24.76 9.35 -5.72
CA GLU A 131 25.51 8.92 -6.89
C GLU A 131 24.79 9.29 -8.19
N LYS A 132 23.50 8.93 -8.31
CA LYS A 132 22.63 9.31 -9.45
C LYS A 132 22.60 10.82 -9.70
N LYS A 133 22.53 11.62 -8.64
CA LYS A 133 22.52 13.08 -8.76
C LYS A 133 23.84 13.61 -9.32
N ASN A 134 24.97 13.01 -8.91
CA ASN A 134 26.30 13.35 -9.40
C ASN A 134 26.55 12.87 -10.84
N GLU A 135 25.96 11.75 -11.26
CA GLU A 135 26.03 11.27 -12.65
C GLU A 135 25.32 12.22 -13.63
N ASN A 136 24.24 12.88 -13.20
CA ASN A 136 23.51 13.86 -14.03
C ASN A 136 24.19 15.25 -14.10
N LEU A 137 25.36 15.43 -13.47
CA LEU A 137 26.13 16.67 -13.45
C LEU A 137 27.30 16.67 -14.48
N PHE A 138 27.47 15.60 -15.25
CA PHE A 138 28.45 15.47 -16.33
C PHE A 138 27.81 15.30 -17.70
#